data_AF-A0A6G3LS29-F1
#
_entry.id   AF-A0A6G3LS29-F1
#
_cell.length_a   1.000
_cell.length_b   1.000
_cell.length_c   1.000
_cell.angle_alpha   90.00
_cell.angle_beta   90.00
_cell.angle_gamma   90.00
#
_symmetry.space_group_name_H-M   'P 1'
#
loop_
_entity.id
_entity.type
_entity.pdbx_description
1 polymer ?
#
loop_
_entity_poly.entity_id
_entity_poly.type
_entity_poly.pdbx_seq_one_letter_code
_entity_poly.pdbx_strand_id
1 'polypeptide(L)'
;PSDGGLIVINLGGTDAGNSAAEAISALLEARGLRTAIIGGHSFRPNPVDVIAGARALVTLAGYSSLVEASMLRKRAVILKIGGHFEHEENARVFEGRSGYRVLSCDRATPEEVYRALSEVLGEEPDPPAVKDSAQEIASMIKGLAE
;
A
#
# COMPACT_ATOMS: atom_id res chain seq x y z
N PRO A 1 -4.11 -1.25 -15.96
CA PRO A 1 -3.38 -2.53 -15.82
C PRO A 1 -4.39 -3.66 -15.56
N SER A 2 -4.29 -4.79 -16.26
CA SER A 2 -5.14 -5.96 -15.94
C SER A 2 -4.68 -6.55 -14.61
N ASP A 3 -5.60 -6.73 -13.67
CA ASP A 3 -5.27 -7.35 -12.38
C ASP A 3 -4.87 -8.81 -12.58
N GLY A 4 -3.67 -9.17 -12.11
CA GLY A 4 -3.24 -10.56 -12.01
C GLY A 4 -3.89 -11.26 -10.81
N GLY A 5 -3.48 -12.49 -10.52
CA GLY A 5 -4.01 -13.29 -9.42
C GLY A 5 -3.20 -13.23 -8.11
N LEU A 6 -2.24 -12.32 -7.99
CA LEU A 6 -1.28 -12.24 -6.87
C LEU A 6 -1.64 -11.12 -5.88
N ILE A 7 -1.62 -11.40 -4.58
CA ILE A 7 -1.67 -10.38 -3.53
C ILE A 7 -0.24 -10.01 -3.15
N VAL A 8 0.12 -8.74 -3.23
CA VAL A 8 1.47 -8.29 -2.87
C VAL A 8 1.43 -7.67 -1.48
N ILE A 9 2.28 -8.19 -0.58
CA ILE A 9 2.49 -7.65 0.77
C ILE A 9 3.76 -6.79 0.72
N ASN A 10 3.61 -5.47 0.77
CA ASN A 10 4.70 -4.51 0.62
C ASN A 10 5.05 -3.83 1.95
N LEU A 11 6.20 -4.20 2.50
CA LEU A 11 6.74 -3.67 3.76
C LEU A 11 7.60 -2.41 3.57
N GLY A 12 7.84 -1.97 2.34
CA GLY A 12 8.77 -0.88 2.06
C GLY A 12 10.22 -1.25 2.45
N GLY A 13 11.00 -0.26 2.86
CA GLY A 13 12.42 -0.42 3.18
C GLY A 13 12.75 -0.89 4.61
N THR A 14 11.75 -1.32 5.40
CA THR A 14 11.93 -1.67 6.81
C THR A 14 11.72 -3.15 7.07
N ASP A 15 12.46 -3.70 8.04
CA ASP A 15 12.28 -5.07 8.54
C ASP A 15 11.22 -5.17 9.65
N ALA A 16 10.73 -4.04 10.17
CA ALA A 16 9.83 -3.99 11.33
C ALA A 16 8.45 -4.65 11.11
N GLY A 17 8.15 -5.14 9.90
CA GLY A 17 6.90 -5.82 9.56
C GLY A 17 7.05 -7.26 9.06
N ASN A 18 8.26 -7.83 9.06
CA ASN A 18 8.52 -9.15 8.44
C ASN A 18 7.64 -10.26 9.04
N SER A 19 7.60 -10.40 10.37
CA SER A 19 6.79 -11.44 11.02
C SER A 19 5.29 -11.25 10.80
N ALA A 20 4.81 -10.00 10.75
CA ALA A 20 3.41 -9.72 10.43
C ALA A 20 3.08 -10.07 8.98
N ALA A 21 3.96 -9.72 8.03
CA ALA A 21 3.79 -10.08 6.61
C ALA A 21 3.78 -11.60 6.40
N GLU A 22 4.66 -12.34 7.08
CA GLU A 22 4.67 -13.81 7.02
C GLU A 22 3.38 -14.40 7.56
N ALA A 23 2.89 -13.93 8.70
CA ALA A 23 1.63 -14.40 9.28
C ALA A 23 0.42 -14.11 8.38
N ILE A 24 0.37 -12.89 7.82
CA ILE A 24 -0.66 -12.51 6.83
C ILE A 24 -0.54 -13.42 5.60
N SER A 25 0.66 -13.57 5.04
CA SER A 25 0.91 -14.40 3.86
C SER A 25 0.44 -15.84 4.08
N ALA A 26 0.85 -16.46 5.17
CA ALA A 26 0.48 -17.83 5.51
C ALA A 26 -1.04 -18.01 5.61
N LEU A 27 -1.76 -17.06 6.23
CA LEU A 27 -3.21 -17.12 6.28
C LEU A 27 -3.84 -16.98 4.89
N LEU A 28 -3.39 -16.02 4.08
CA LEU A 28 -3.94 -15.79 2.74
C LEU A 28 -3.71 -17.02 1.83
N GLU A 29 -2.52 -17.64 1.89
CA GLU A 29 -2.20 -18.87 1.17
C GLU A 29 -3.05 -20.05 1.63
N ALA A 30 -3.27 -20.21 2.94
CA ALA A 30 -4.18 -21.21 3.48
C ALA A 30 -5.64 -21.03 3.01
N ARG A 31 -6.01 -19.82 2.57
CA ARG A 31 -7.32 -19.50 1.95
C ARG A 31 -7.30 -19.59 0.42
N GLY A 32 -6.21 -20.08 -0.19
CA GLY A 32 -6.08 -20.28 -1.63
C GLY A 32 -5.72 -19.02 -2.42
N LEU A 33 -5.26 -17.95 -1.76
CA LEU A 33 -4.77 -16.75 -2.42
C LEU A 33 -3.26 -16.85 -2.62
N ARG A 34 -2.78 -16.54 -3.83
CA ARG A 34 -1.33 -16.47 -4.08
C ARG A 34 -0.79 -15.16 -3.53
N THR A 35 0.32 -15.21 -2.80
CA THR A 35 0.94 -14.02 -2.21
C THR A 35 2.39 -13.85 -2.65
N ALA A 36 2.92 -12.64 -2.51
CA ALA A 36 4.34 -12.35 -2.54
C ALA A 36 4.66 -11.24 -1.55
N ILE A 37 5.68 -11.43 -0.73
CA ILE A 37 6.21 -10.39 0.16
C ILE A 37 7.32 -9.65 -0.57
N ILE A 38 7.28 -8.32 -0.54
CA ILE A 38 8.33 -7.44 -1.06
C ILE A 38 8.73 -6.41 0.01
N GLY A 39 10.00 -6.03 0.02
CA GLY A 39 10.56 -5.16 1.05
C GLY A 39 11.16 -5.95 2.22
N GLY A 40 11.70 -5.23 3.20
CA GLY A 40 12.47 -5.83 4.30
C GLY A 40 13.58 -6.76 3.79
N HIS A 41 13.61 -8.00 4.28
CA HIS A 41 14.55 -9.04 3.83
C HIS A 41 14.37 -9.48 2.36
N SER A 42 13.21 -9.19 1.77
CA SER A 42 12.90 -9.46 0.35
C SER A 42 12.94 -8.17 -0.49
N PHE A 43 13.93 -7.31 -0.22
CA PHE A 43 14.08 -6.04 -0.93
C PHE A 43 14.17 -6.23 -2.44
N ARG A 44 13.32 -5.50 -3.19
CA ARG A 44 13.35 -5.44 -4.64
C ARG A 44 13.59 -4.00 -5.07
N PRO A 45 14.69 -3.70 -5.78
CA PRO A 45 15.03 -2.32 -6.18
C PRO A 45 13.98 -1.64 -7.06
N ASN A 46 13.25 -2.41 -7.86
CA ASN A 46 12.17 -1.90 -8.71
C ASN A 46 10.95 -2.83 -8.62
N PRO A 47 10.00 -2.56 -7.70
CA PRO A 47 8.82 -3.40 -7.51
C PRO A 47 7.66 -3.04 -8.45
N VAL A 48 7.80 -2.04 -9.32
CA VAL A 48 6.69 -1.45 -10.11
C VAL A 48 5.93 -2.51 -10.91
N ASP A 49 6.63 -3.39 -11.64
CA ASP A 49 5.99 -4.41 -12.47
C ASP A 49 5.21 -5.44 -11.63
N VAL A 50 5.76 -5.80 -10.46
CA VAL A 50 5.13 -6.74 -9.53
C VAL A 50 3.86 -6.13 -8.94
N ILE A 51 3.91 -4.86 -8.57
CA ILE A 51 2.76 -4.11 -8.03
C ILE A 51 1.71 -3.88 -9.12
N ALA A 52 2.12 -3.52 -10.34
CA ALA A 52 1.22 -3.28 -11.46
C ALA A 52 0.47 -4.55 -11.89
N GLY A 53 1.12 -5.72 -11.79
CA GLY A 53 0.52 -7.03 -12.05
C GLY A 53 -0.26 -7.62 -10.85
N ALA A 54 -0.16 -7.04 -9.66
CA ALA A 54 -0.87 -7.53 -8.47
C ALA A 54 -2.39 -7.33 -8.60
N ARG A 55 -3.15 -8.22 -7.96
CA ARG A 55 -4.61 -8.10 -7.79
C ARG A 55 -4.97 -7.00 -6.79
N ALA A 56 -4.22 -6.96 -5.70
CA ALA A 56 -4.37 -6.02 -4.60
C ALA A 56 -3.08 -5.99 -3.77
N LEU A 57 -2.97 -4.96 -2.94
CA LEU A 57 -1.86 -4.74 -2.03
C LEU A 57 -2.28 -4.94 -0.57
N VAL A 58 -1.37 -5.45 0.24
CA VAL A 58 -1.35 -5.22 1.69
C VAL A 58 -0.07 -4.45 1.96
N THR A 59 -0.14 -3.22 2.45
CA THR A 59 1.06 -2.37 2.53
C THR A 59 1.09 -1.51 3.76
N LEU A 60 2.30 -1.20 4.26
CA LEU A 60 2.47 -0.13 5.24
C LEU A 60 2.11 1.22 4.60
N ALA A 61 1.64 2.17 5.43
CA ALA A 61 1.28 3.53 5.00
C ALA A 61 2.48 4.45 4.66
N GLY A 62 3.54 3.89 4.06
CA GLY A 62 4.67 4.66 3.54
C GLY A 62 4.29 5.40 2.26
N TYR A 63 4.77 6.63 2.10
CA TYR A 63 4.36 7.53 1.03
C TYR A 63 4.50 6.91 -0.37
N SER A 64 5.65 6.32 -0.69
CA SER A 64 5.89 5.71 -2.01
C SER A 64 4.90 4.60 -2.34
N SER A 65 4.62 3.71 -1.39
CA SER A 65 3.66 2.61 -1.58
C SER A 65 2.24 3.13 -1.85
N LEU A 66 1.86 4.23 -1.20
CA LEU A 66 0.54 4.84 -1.39
C LEU A 66 0.45 5.59 -2.73
N VAL A 67 1.53 6.25 -3.16
CA VAL A 67 1.61 6.84 -4.51
C VAL A 67 1.49 5.75 -5.58
N GLU A 68 2.20 4.63 -5.41
CA GLU A 68 2.09 3.47 -6.31
C GLU A 68 0.66 2.92 -6.36
N ALA A 69 0.03 2.73 -5.19
CA ALA A 69 -1.36 2.28 -5.10
C ALA A 69 -2.33 3.24 -5.82
N SER A 70 -2.14 4.54 -5.67
CA SER A 70 -2.97 5.56 -6.32
C SER A 70 -2.76 5.61 -7.84
N MET A 71 -1.50 5.74 -8.28
CA MET A 71 -1.16 5.88 -9.70
C MET A 71 -1.51 4.63 -10.51
N LEU A 72 -1.34 3.44 -9.93
CA LEU A 72 -1.69 2.17 -10.57
C LEU A 72 -3.15 1.76 -10.34
N ARG A 73 -3.93 2.58 -9.62
CA ARG A 73 -5.33 2.31 -9.22
C ARG A 73 -5.46 0.92 -8.60
N LYS A 74 -4.56 0.57 -7.68
CA LYS A 74 -4.57 -0.73 -7.00
C LYS A 74 -5.46 -0.69 -5.77
N ARG A 75 -6.24 -1.75 -5.60
CA ARG A 75 -6.95 -2.05 -4.34
C ARG A 75 -5.93 -2.29 -3.24
N ALA A 76 -6.17 -1.78 -2.04
CA ALA A 76 -5.22 -1.96 -0.96
C ALA A 76 -5.84 -2.08 0.43
N VAL A 77 -5.25 -2.94 1.24
CA VAL A 77 -5.32 -2.88 2.71
C VAL A 77 -4.07 -2.16 3.20
N ILE A 78 -4.25 -1.00 3.81
CA ILE A 78 -3.19 -0.11 4.27
C ILE A 78 -3.05 -0.28 5.78
N LEU A 79 -1.85 -0.67 6.22
CA LEU A 79 -1.50 -0.88 7.61
C LEU A 79 -0.73 0.34 8.12
N LYS A 80 -1.38 1.19 8.92
CA LYS A 80 -0.75 2.38 9.51
C LYS A 80 -0.08 2.04 10.84
N ILE A 81 1.14 2.52 11.07
CA ILE A 81 1.84 2.35 12.34
C ILE A 81 1.31 3.42 13.30
N GLY A 82 0.73 3.01 14.43
CA GLY A 82 0.21 3.96 15.42
C GLY A 82 1.30 4.83 16.02
N GLY A 83 1.02 6.13 16.18
CA GLY A 83 1.98 7.11 16.71
C GLY A 83 3.08 7.50 15.71
N HIS A 84 3.03 7.00 14.47
CA HIS A 84 3.92 7.42 13.39
C HIS A 84 3.21 8.47 12.53
N PHE A 85 3.43 9.75 12.85
CA PHE A 85 2.76 10.90 12.22
C PHE A 85 2.60 10.77 10.69
N GLU A 86 3.69 10.48 9.97
CA GLU A 86 3.63 10.36 8.51
C GLU A 86 2.69 9.22 8.04
N HIS A 87 2.72 8.06 8.69
CA HIS A 87 1.87 6.93 8.32
C HIS A 87 0.40 7.23 8.60
N GLU A 88 0.11 7.98 9.67
CA GLU A 88 -1.26 8.37 10.02
C GLU A 88 -1.84 9.36 9.02
N GLU A 89 -1.11 10.43 8.69
CA GLU A 89 -1.54 11.42 7.69
C GLU A 89 -1.65 10.80 6.29
N ASN A 90 -0.66 9.98 5.90
CA ASN A 90 -0.68 9.27 4.62
C ASN A 90 -1.86 8.31 4.51
N ALA A 91 -2.18 7.54 5.55
CA ALA A 91 -3.30 6.61 5.51
C ALA A 91 -4.66 7.32 5.51
N ARG A 92 -4.77 8.47 6.20
CA ARG A 92 -6.02 9.23 6.35
C ARG A 92 -6.65 9.61 5.02
N VAL A 93 -5.85 9.95 4.00
CA VAL A 93 -6.40 10.33 2.68
C VAL A 93 -7.04 9.16 1.93
N PHE A 94 -6.82 7.91 2.38
CA PHE A 94 -7.44 6.70 1.84
C PHE A 94 -8.67 6.22 2.62
N GLU A 95 -8.93 6.78 3.81
CA GLU A 95 -10.06 6.36 4.63
C GLU A 95 -11.41 6.64 3.95
N GLY A 96 -12.31 5.65 3.97
CA GLY A 96 -13.66 5.75 3.40
C GLY A 96 -13.72 5.67 1.86
N ARG A 97 -12.59 5.51 1.17
CA ARG A 97 -12.56 5.39 -0.29
C ARG A 97 -12.77 3.95 -0.75
N SER A 98 -13.53 3.79 -1.83
CA SER A 98 -13.77 2.49 -2.48
C SER A 98 -12.45 1.89 -2.97
N GLY A 99 -12.27 0.59 -2.74
CA GLY A 99 -11.05 -0.16 -3.05
C GLY A 99 -9.95 -0.06 -1.98
N TYR A 100 -10.21 0.61 -0.87
CA TYR A 100 -9.22 0.84 0.19
C TYR A 100 -9.78 0.54 1.58
N ARG A 101 -8.94 -0.05 2.44
CA ARG A 101 -9.20 -0.18 3.87
C ARG A 101 -7.95 0.19 4.65
N VAL A 102 -8.12 0.99 5.69
CA VAL A 102 -7.02 1.39 6.58
C VAL A 102 -7.21 0.66 7.91
N LEU A 103 -6.17 -0.06 8.34
CA LEU A 103 -6.12 -0.77 9.60
C LEU A 103 -4.91 -0.34 10.42
N SER A 104 -4.99 -0.48 11.74
CA SER A 104 -3.87 -0.20 12.64
C SER A 104 -2.90 -1.40 12.64
N CYS A 105 -1.64 -1.19 12.26
CA CYS A 105 -0.65 -2.26 12.15
C CYS A 105 -0.37 -2.97 13.48
N ASP A 106 -0.48 -2.26 14.60
CA ASP A 106 -0.27 -2.78 15.96
C ASP A 106 -1.46 -3.61 16.49
N ARG A 107 -2.62 -3.55 15.83
CA ARG A 107 -3.86 -4.21 16.28
C ARG A 107 -4.43 -5.19 15.27
N ALA A 108 -4.17 -4.97 13.99
CA ALA A 108 -4.74 -5.75 12.90
C ALA A 108 -4.23 -7.19 12.94
N THR A 109 -5.18 -8.11 13.06
CA THR A 109 -4.95 -9.54 12.93
C THR A 109 -4.90 -9.95 11.44
N PRO A 110 -4.21 -11.04 11.08
CA PRO A 110 -4.29 -11.62 9.74
C PRO A 110 -5.74 -11.82 9.25
N GLU A 111 -6.66 -12.22 10.13
CA GLU A 111 -8.08 -12.40 9.82
C GLU A 111 -8.80 -11.09 9.49
N GLU A 112 -8.45 -9.99 10.14
CA GLU A 112 -8.97 -8.65 9.80
C GLU A 112 -8.42 -8.18 8.46
N VAL A 113 -7.14 -8.43 8.19
CA VAL A 113 -6.54 -8.15 6.88
C VAL A 113 -7.22 -8.95 5.78
N TYR A 114 -7.47 -10.25 5.99
CA TYR A 114 -8.19 -11.09 5.01
C TYR A 114 -9.62 -10.59 4.75
N ARG A 115 -10.35 -10.19 5.80
CA ARG A 115 -11.71 -9.64 5.67
C ARG A 115 -11.70 -8.33 4.87
N ALA A 116 -10.84 -7.39 5.26
CA ALA A 116 -10.66 -6.13 4.55
C ALA A 116 -10.26 -6.34 3.08
N LEU A 117 -9.37 -7.30 2.83
CA LEU A 117 -8.95 -7.66 1.47
C LEU A 117 -10.12 -8.22 0.66
N SER A 118 -10.93 -9.10 1.25
CA SER A 118 -12.09 -9.69 0.60
C SER A 118 -13.13 -8.63 0.21
N GLU A 119 -13.31 -7.60 1.03
CA GLU A 119 -14.18 -6.46 0.71
C GLU A 119 -13.64 -5.66 -0.48
N VAL A 120 -12.39 -5.18 -0.40
CA VAL A 120 -11.85 -4.29 -1.44
C VAL A 120 -11.69 -5.00 -2.79
N LEU A 121 -11.51 -6.32 -2.81
CA LEU A 121 -11.42 -7.12 -4.04
C LEU A 121 -12.70 -7.07 -4.90
N GLY A 122 -13.85 -6.72 -4.31
CA GLY A 122 -15.11 -6.51 -5.03
C GLY A 122 -15.38 -5.05 -5.42
N GLU A 123 -14.52 -4.12 -5.03
CA GLU A 123 -14.72 -2.68 -5.19
C GLU A 123 -13.94 -2.12 -6.39
N GLU A 124 -14.42 -1.02 -6.97
CA GLU A 124 -13.65 -0.24 -7.96
C GLU A 124 -12.80 0.80 -7.20
N PRO A 125 -11.46 0.85 -7.41
CA PRO A 125 -10.60 1.80 -6.70
C PRO A 125 -10.92 3.27 -6.99
N ASP A 126 -11.11 4.06 -5.93
CA ASP A 126 -11.25 5.52 -5.96
C ASP A 126 -10.05 6.19 -5.27
N PRO A 127 -8.85 6.18 -5.89
CA PRO A 127 -7.64 6.68 -5.25
C PRO A 127 -7.67 8.20 -5.01
N PRO A 128 -7.01 8.70 -3.96
CA PRO A 128 -6.75 10.12 -3.83
C PRO A 128 -5.92 10.64 -5.01
N ALA A 129 -6.17 11.90 -5.40
CA ALA A 129 -5.41 12.55 -6.46
C ALA A 129 -3.96 12.77 -6.03
N VAL A 130 -3.01 12.29 -6.83
CA VAL A 130 -1.59 12.61 -6.67
C VAL A 130 -1.30 13.84 -7.54
N LYS A 131 -0.99 14.98 -6.90
CA LYS A 131 -0.58 16.20 -7.60
C LYS A 131 0.95 16.27 -7.65
N ASP A 132 1.52 16.10 -8.85
CA ASP A 132 2.92 16.45 -9.09
C ASP A 132 3.06 17.97 -9.14
N SER A 133 3.49 18.55 -8.02
CA SER A 133 3.75 19.99 -7.90
C SER A 133 5.22 20.34 -8.16
N ALA A 134 6.05 19.41 -8.65
CA ALA A 134 7.48 19.63 -8.78
C ALA A 134 7.81 20.81 -9.71
N GLN A 135 7.08 20.94 -10.83
CA GLN A 135 7.26 22.07 -11.75
C GLN A 135 6.85 23.41 -11.12
N GLU A 136 5.75 23.42 -10.37
CA GLU A 136 5.25 24.61 -9.66
C GLU A 136 6.26 25.06 -8.60
N ILE A 137 6.77 24.13 -7.80
CA ILE A 137 7.80 24.36 -6.78
C ILE A 137 9.10 24.85 -7.43
N ALA A 138 9.56 24.20 -8.50
CA ALA A 138 10.76 24.61 -9.22
C ALA A 138 10.63 26.03 -9.78
N SER A 139 9.46 26.40 -10.30
CA SER A 139 9.17 27.75 -10.77
C SER A 139 9.19 28.78 -9.63
N MET A 140 8.59 28.46 -8.48
CA MET A 140 8.60 29.34 -7.30
C MET A 140 10.02 29.57 -6.78
N ILE A 141 10.84 28.52 -6.69
CA ILE A 141 12.23 28.63 -6.24
C ILE A 141 13.05 29.54 -7.18
N LYS A 142 12.87 29.38 -8.50
CA LYS A 142 13.56 30.25 -9.48
C LYS A 142 13.18 31.72 -9.31
N GLY A 143 11.89 32.01 -9.12
CA GLY A 143 11.41 33.39 -8.90
C GLY A 143 11.81 34.02 -7.57
N LEU A 144 12.28 33.25 -6.58
CA LEU A 144 12.84 33.76 -5.32
C LEU A 144 14.33 34.11 -5.42
N ALA A 145 15.01 33.66 -6.48
CA ALA A 145 16.42 33.94 -6.73
C ALA A 145 16.65 35.15 -7.66
N GLU A 146 15.57 35.80 -8.10
CA GLU A 146 15.53 37.08 -8.83
C GLU A 146 15.18 38.23 -7.87
#